data_AF-A0A0D7CIT5-F1
#
_entry.id   AF-A0A0D7CIT5-F1
#
_cell.length_a   1.000
_cell.length_b   1.000
_cell.length_c   1.000
_cell.angle_alpha   90.00
_cell.angle_beta   90.00
_cell.angle_gamma   90.00
#
_symmetry.space_group_name_H-M   'P 1'
#
loop_
_entity.id
_entity.type
_entity.pdbx_description
1 polymer ?
#
loop_
_entity_poly.entity_id
_entity_poly.type
_entity_poly.pdbx_seq_one_letter_code
_entity_poly.pdbx_strand_id
1 'polypeptide(L)' 'MEDGTEVKLGVFLSNTKSRRGKLTADKRATLAALGLEWAAA' A
#
# COMPACT_ATOMS: atom_id res chain seq x y z
N MET A 1 -20.25 16.19 -5.53
CA MET A 1 -19.18 15.79 -4.60
C MET A 1 -18.42 14.67 -5.29
N GLU A 2 -17.50 15.00 -6.19
CA GLU A 2 -17.01 14.02 -7.17
C GLU A 2 -15.53 14.26 -7.45
N ASP A 3 -14.65 13.85 -6.54
CA ASP A 3 -13.30 13.48 -6.94
C ASP A 3 -13.11 12.01 -6.54
N GLY A 4 -13.95 11.17 -7.15
CA GLY A 4 -13.80 9.73 -7.10
C GLY A 4 -12.65 9.36 -8.02
N THR A 5 -11.42 9.65 -7.62
CA THR A 5 -10.25 9.06 -8.27
C THR A 5 -10.37 7.55 -8.04
N GLU A 6 -10.82 6.82 -9.07
CA GLU A 6 -10.94 5.37 -9.02
C GLU A 6 -9.57 4.77 -8.73
N VAL A 7 -9.31 4.50 -7.46
CA VAL A 7 -8.04 3.94 -7.03
C VAL A 7 -8.06 2.48 -7.48
N LYS A 8 -7.42 2.20 -8.62
CA LYS A 8 -7.20 0.84 -9.07
C LYS A 8 -6.32 0.14 -8.03
N LEU A 9 -6.95 -0.63 -7.13
CA LEU A 9 -6.28 -1.28 -6.01
C LEU A 9 -5.08 -2.11 -6.46
N GLY A 10 -5.17 -2.78 -7.61
CA GLY A 10 -4.04 -3.50 -8.20
C GLY A 10 -2.85 -2.59 -8.56
N VAL A 11 -3.11 -1.40 -9.11
CA VAL A 11 -2.07 -0.40 -9.44
C VAL A 11 -1.51 0.24 -8.17
N PHE A 12 -2.38 0.61 -7.24
CA PHE A 12 -1.97 1.15 -5.93
C PHE A 12 -1.06 0.17 -5.19
N LEU A 13 -1.44 -1.10 -5.13
CA LEU A 13 -0.67 -2.12 -4.46
C LEU A 13 0.67 -2.35 -5.16
N SER A 14 0.68 -2.41 -6.50
CA SER A 14 1.92 -2.54 -7.29
C SER A 14 2.86 -1.35 -7.07
N ASN A 15 2.33 -0.12 -7.04
CA ASN A 15 3.10 1.09 -6.79
C ASN A 15 3.66 1.10 -5.37
N THR A 16 2.85 0.71 -4.38
CA THR A 16 3.25 0.62 -2.97
C THR A 16 4.34 -0.42 -2.76
N LYS A 17 4.21 -1.59 -3.41
CA LYS A 17 5.22 -2.65 -3.39
C LYS A 17 6.53 -2.20 -4.03
N SER A 18 6.47 -1.51 -5.18
CA SER A 18 7.65 -0.94 -5.84
C SER A 18 8.34 0.12 -4.95
N ARG A 19 7.55 0.95 -4.27
CA ARG A 19 8.06 1.99 -3.36
C ARG A 19 8.27 1.51 -1.93
N ARG A 20 8.24 0.20 -1.64
CA ARG A 20 8.39 -0.38 -0.29
C ARG A 20 9.63 0.15 0.43
N GLY A 21 10.74 0.33 -0.27
CA GLY A 21 11.98 0.89 0.30
C GLY A 21 11.84 2.33 0.82
N LYS A 22 10.87 3.10 0.32
CA LYS A 22 10.55 4.46 0.77
C LYS A 22 9.42 4.52 1.80
N LEU A 23 8.76 3.39 2.10
CA LEU A 23 7.75 3.35 3.16
C LEU A 23 8.43 3.29 4.53
N THR A 24 7.96 4.11 5.46
CA THR A 24 8.30 4.03 6.88
C THR A 24 7.82 2.71 7.48
N ALA A 25 8.45 2.26 8.56
CA ALA A 25 8.10 1.01 9.24
C ALA A 25 6.62 0.99 9.67
N ASP A 26 6.12 2.12 10.18
CA ASP A 26 4.71 2.31 10.58
C ASP A 26 3.71 2.09 9.42
N LYS A 27 3.99 2.66 8.25
CA LYS A 27 3.14 2.46 7.05
C LYS A 27 3.16 1.00 6.60
N ARG A 28 4.30 0.32 6.70
CA ARG A 28 4.40 -1.11 6.37
C ARG A 28 3.66 -1.97 7.39
N ALA A 29 3.76 -1.64 8.68
CA ALA A 29 3.02 -2.32 9.74
C ALA A 29 1.50 -2.18 9.56
N THR A 30 1.02 -1.00 9.15
CA THR A 30 -0.40 -0.79 8.81
C THR A 30 -0.83 -1.68 7.63
N LEU A 31 -0.01 -1.75 6.58
CA LEU A 31 -0.30 -2.63 5.43
C LEU A 31 -0.28 -4.12 5.83
N ALA A 32 0.66 -4.52 6.67
CA ALA A 32 0.73 -5.87 7.22
C ALA A 32 -0.51 -6.20 8.07
N ALA A 33 -0.96 -5.27 8.92
CA ALA A 33 -2.17 -5.42 9.73
C ALA A 33 -3.45 -5.56 8.88
N LEU A 34 -3.43 -5.03 7.65
CA LEU A 34 -4.49 -5.22 6.67
C LEU A 34 -4.41 -6.58 5.93
N GLY A 35 -3.43 -7.42 6.23
CA GLY A 35 -3.23 -8.76 5.64
C GLY A 35 -2.26 -8.81 4.47
N LEU A 36 -1.47 -7.75 4.23
CA LEU A 36 -0.45 -7.74 3.18
C LEU A 36 0.86 -8.31 3.71
N GLU A 37 1.00 -9.64 3.64
CA GLU A 37 2.17 -10.40 4.13
C GLU A 37 3.53 -9.86 3.62
N TRP A 38 3.59 -9.41 2.37
CA TRP A 38 4.82 -8.84 1.78
C TRP A 38 5.25 -7.51 2.44
N ALA A 39 4.35 -6.84 3.16
CA ALA A 39 4.66 -5.64 3.92
C ALA A 39 5.15 -5.95 5.34
N ALA A 40 4.88 -7.16 5.85
CA ALA A 40 5.42 -7.65 7.12
C ALA A 40 6.84 -8.21 6.99
N ALA A 41 7.18 -8.73 5.80
CA ALA A 41 8.46 -9.37 5.48
C ALA A 41 9.61 -8.39 5.19
#